data_AF-K1YMQ9-F1
#
_entry.id   AF-K1YMQ9-F1
#
_cell.length_a   1.000
_cell.length_b   1.000
_cell.length_c   1.000
_cell.angle_alpha   90.00
_cell.angle_beta   90.00
_cell.angle_gamma   90.00
#
_symmetry.space_group_name_H-M   'P 1'
#
loop_
_entity.id
_entity.type
_entity.pdbx_description
1 polymer ?
#
loop_
_entity_poly.entity_id
_entity_poly.type
_entity_poly.pdbx_seq_one_letter_code
_entity_poly.pdbx_strand_id
1 'polypeptide(L)'
;MVTTPAKDFLTRRLVAVELAAFMVVVVLIWLDEIIDIPFLVFGAAATPVNWRESLFETALIAPICLMIVYYTRVMVKKLKYLEGFLPICASCKKIRDDAGNWQQMEEYIGDRSEAKFSHGICPSCAKKLYPDLILDPDRLRGQGKPSSKAT
;
A
#
# COMPACT_ATOMS: atom_id res chain seq x y z
N MET A 1 -2.28 9.33 6.89
CA MET A 1 -1.51 8.37 6.06
C MET A 1 -1.36 7.06 6.83
N VAL A 2 -2.33 6.15 6.72
CA VAL A 2 -2.31 4.87 7.43
C VAL A 2 -1.45 3.88 6.63
N THR A 3 -0.16 3.76 6.96
CA THR A 3 0.64 2.60 6.53
C THR A 3 0.30 1.46 7.47
N THR A 4 -0.38 0.44 6.98
CA THR A 4 -0.68 -0.77 7.76
C THR A 4 0.64 -1.49 8.09
N PRO A 5 0.92 -1.85 9.35
CA PRO A 5 2.23 -2.36 9.80
C PRO A 5 2.66 -3.65 9.09
N ALA A 6 1.71 -4.47 8.63
CA ALA A 6 1.97 -5.68 7.85
C ALA A 6 2.60 -5.40 6.46
N LYS A 7 2.39 -4.21 5.90
CA LYS A 7 2.76 -3.88 4.52
C LYS A 7 4.16 -3.26 4.43
N ASP A 8 4.57 -2.52 5.47
CA ASP A 8 5.96 -2.10 5.66
C ASP A 8 6.86 -3.31 5.89
N PHE A 9 6.34 -4.34 6.58
CA PHE A 9 7.03 -5.63 6.72
C PHE A 9 7.23 -6.34 5.38
N LEU A 10 6.20 -6.39 4.51
CA LEU A 10 6.31 -7.02 3.18
C LEU A 10 7.34 -6.27 2.30
N THR A 11 7.30 -4.94 2.30
CA THR A 11 8.23 -4.11 1.53
C THR A 11 9.67 -4.29 2.02
N ARG A 12 9.90 -4.30 3.34
CA ARG A 12 11.22 -4.55 3.92
C ARG A 12 11.72 -5.95 3.62
N ARG A 13 10.84 -6.96 3.67
CA ARG A 13 11.17 -8.35 3.37
C ARG A 13 11.56 -8.54 1.90
N LEU A 14 10.82 -7.94 0.96
CA LEU A 14 11.16 -7.96 -0.47
C LEU A 14 12.53 -7.33 -0.73
N VAL A 15 12.76 -6.11 -0.22
CA VAL A 15 14.06 -5.44 -0.36
C VAL A 15 15.19 -6.24 0.28
N ALA A 16 14.94 -6.88 1.44
CA ALA A 16 15.94 -7.73 2.10
C ALA A 16 16.30 -8.97 1.26
N VAL A 17 15.30 -9.61 0.63
CA VAL A 17 15.52 -10.76 -0.26
C VAL A 17 16.28 -10.34 -1.52
N GLU A 18 15.93 -9.21 -2.14
CA GLU A 18 16.66 -8.66 -3.29
C GLU A 18 18.13 -8.40 -2.95
N LEU A 19 18.38 -7.68 -1.84
CA LEU A 19 19.73 -7.38 -1.39
C LEU A 19 20.52 -8.66 -1.06
N ALA A 20 19.89 -9.64 -0.39
CA ALA A 20 20.52 -10.92 -0.12
C ALA A 20 20.89 -11.68 -1.41
N ALA A 21 20.02 -11.68 -2.41
CA ALA A 21 20.30 -12.33 -3.69
C ALA A 21 21.48 -11.67 -4.43
N PHE A 22 21.53 -10.34 -4.49
CA PHE A 22 22.67 -9.62 -5.07
C PHE A 22 23.96 -9.83 -4.29
N MET A 23 23.88 -9.85 -2.95
CA MET A 23 25.04 -10.16 -2.09
C MET A 23 25.58 -11.57 -2.36
N VAL A 24 24.70 -12.57 -2.52
CA VAL A 24 25.11 -13.95 -2.86
C VAL A 24 25.83 -13.98 -4.21
N VAL A 25 25.31 -13.29 -5.23
CA VAL A 25 25.96 -13.21 -6.55
C VAL A 25 27.35 -12.57 -6.46
N VAL A 26 27.49 -11.44 -5.76
CA VAL A 26 28.78 -10.79 -5.57
C VAL A 26 29.75 -11.71 -4.82
N VAL A 27 29.30 -12.39 -3.77
CA VAL A 27 30.15 -13.34 -3.02
C VAL A 27 30.60 -14.50 -3.91
N LEU A 28 29.73 -15.04 -4.76
CA LEU A 28 30.08 -16.12 -5.69
C LEU A 28 31.13 -15.66 -6.72
N ILE A 29 31.00 -14.45 -7.27
CA ILE A 29 31.99 -13.86 -8.19
C ILE A 29 33.36 -13.75 -7.52
N TRP A 30 33.40 -13.24 -6.28
CA TRP A 30 34.65 -13.11 -5.54
C TRP A 30 35.23 -14.46 -5.12
N LEU A 31 34.38 -15.46 -4.84
CA LEU A 31 34.83 -16.82 -4.54
C LEU A 31 35.41 -17.53 -5.76
N ASP A 32 34.85 -17.31 -6.95
CA ASP A 32 35.37 -17.88 -8.21
C ASP A 32 36.81 -17.42 -8.45
N GLU A 33 37.06 -16.13 -8.25
CA GLU A 33 38.39 -15.52 -8.37
C GLU A 33 39.40 -16.04 -7.33
N ILE A 34 38.96 -16.30 -6.10
CA ILE A 34 39.85 -16.76 -5.02
C ILE A 34 40.17 -18.25 -5.14
N ILE A 35 39.19 -19.05 -5.58
CA ILE A 35 39.29 -20.51 -5.61
C ILE A 35 39.88 -21.00 -6.94
N ASP A 36 39.95 -20.15 -7.98
CA ASP A 36 40.43 -20.48 -9.32
C ASP A 36 39.71 -21.75 -9.82
N ILE A 37 38.36 -21.71 -9.79
CA ILE A 37 37.49 -22.85 -10.14
C ILE A 37 37.85 -23.44 -11.52
N PRO A 38 38.25 -22.66 -12.56
CA PRO A 38 38.72 -23.21 -13.82
C PRO A 38 39.94 -24.14 -13.68
N PHE A 39 40.90 -23.77 -12.82
CA PHE A 39 42.04 -24.62 -12.50
C PHE A 39 41.58 -25.90 -11.77
N LEU A 40 40.71 -25.75 -10.78
CA LEU A 40 40.28 -26.84 -9.89
C LEU A 40 39.33 -27.86 -10.55
N VAL A 41 38.50 -27.41 -11.49
CA VAL A 41 37.46 -28.22 -12.16
C VAL A 41 37.89 -28.69 -13.54
N PHE A 42 38.62 -27.87 -14.30
CA PHE A 42 38.98 -28.16 -15.70
C PHE A 42 40.48 -28.40 -15.93
N GLY A 43 41.32 -28.27 -14.89
CA GLY A 43 42.77 -28.48 -15.01
C GLY A 43 43.46 -27.48 -15.94
N ALA A 44 42.89 -26.29 -16.08
CA ALA A 44 43.45 -25.21 -16.90
C ALA A 44 44.76 -24.67 -16.29
N ALA A 45 45.44 -23.74 -16.98
CA ALA A 45 46.60 -23.06 -16.41
C ALA A 45 46.18 -22.14 -15.25
N ALA A 46 46.93 -22.15 -14.14
CA ALA A 46 46.66 -21.30 -12.98
C ALA A 46 46.66 -19.82 -13.38
N THR A 47 45.61 -19.10 -13.03
CA THR A 47 45.50 -17.67 -13.33
C THR A 47 45.83 -16.84 -12.07
N PRO A 48 46.55 -15.71 -12.21
CA PRO A 48 46.84 -14.85 -11.08
C PRO A 48 45.58 -14.07 -10.65
N VAL A 49 45.38 -13.94 -9.33
CA VAL A 49 44.26 -13.18 -8.74
C VAL A 49 44.17 -11.75 -9.31
N ASN A 50 43.11 -11.50 -10.07
CA ASN A 50 42.77 -10.27 -10.79
C ASN A 50 41.57 -9.56 -10.13
N TRP A 51 41.77 -9.03 -8.93
CA TRP A 51 40.78 -8.20 -8.20
C TRP A 51 40.14 -7.06 -9.02
N ARG A 52 40.83 -6.57 -10.06
CA ARG A 52 40.34 -5.55 -10.98
C ARG A 52 39.11 -6.03 -11.77
N GLU A 53 39.08 -7.30 -12.16
CA GLU A 53 37.97 -7.92 -12.89
C GLU A 53 36.73 -8.03 -12.00
N SER A 54 36.88 -8.60 -10.80
CA SER A 54 35.79 -8.71 -9.82
C SER A 54 35.23 -7.33 -9.41
N LEU A 55 36.09 -6.30 -9.36
CA LEU A 55 35.66 -4.92 -9.13
C LEU A 55 34.78 -4.39 -10.28
N PHE A 56 35.17 -4.63 -11.53
CA PHE A 56 34.39 -4.18 -12.69
C PHE A 56 33.03 -4.90 -12.78
N GLU A 57 32.98 -6.19 -12.48
CA GLU A 57 31.72 -6.93 -12.44
C GLU A 57 30.79 -6.41 -11.32
N THR A 58 31.35 -6.18 -10.13
CA THR A 58 30.60 -5.59 -9.02
C THR A 58 30.07 -4.20 -9.39
N ALA A 59 30.87 -3.39 -10.09
CA ALA A 59 30.49 -2.06 -10.55
C ALA A 59 29.38 -2.09 -11.62
N LEU A 60 29.27 -3.16 -12.42
CA LEU A 60 28.17 -3.37 -13.37
C LEU A 60 26.89 -3.85 -12.68
N ILE A 61 27.02 -4.69 -11.65
CA ILE A 61 25.87 -5.24 -10.90
C ILE A 61 25.23 -4.20 -9.98
N ALA A 62 26.03 -3.34 -9.34
CA ALA A 62 25.56 -2.31 -8.40
C ALA A 62 24.46 -1.37 -8.96
N PRO A 63 24.59 -0.76 -10.16
CA PRO A 63 23.55 0.10 -10.72
C PRO A 63 22.28 -0.69 -11.10
N ILE A 64 22.43 -1.94 -11.55
CA ILE A 64 21.30 -2.83 -11.85
C ILE A 64 20.53 -3.14 -10.56
N CYS A 65 21.24 -3.48 -9.47
CA CYS A 65 20.66 -3.69 -8.15
C CYS A 65 19.90 -2.45 -7.67
N LEU A 66 20.50 -1.26 -7.78
CA LEU A 66 19.86 0.00 -7.37
C LEU A 66 18.60 0.28 -8.20
N MET A 67 18.68 0.07 -9.52
CA MET A 67 17.54 0.22 -10.44
C MET A 67 16.39 -0.72 -10.07
N ILE A 68 16.68 -2.00 -9.81
CA ILE A 68 15.67 -3.00 -9.43
C ILE A 68 15.00 -2.60 -8.11
N VAL A 69 15.79 -2.30 -7.07
CA VAL A 69 15.26 -1.86 -5.77
C VAL A 69 14.38 -0.60 -5.92
N TYR A 70 14.79 0.36 -6.78
CA TYR A 70 13.99 1.55 -7.08
C TYR A 70 12.64 1.19 -7.70
N TYR A 71 12.63 0.39 -8.77
CA TYR A 71 11.40 0.00 -9.46
C TYR A 71 10.49 -0.86 -8.57
N THR A 72 11.04 -1.81 -7.79
CA THR A 72 10.26 -2.61 -6.83
C THR A 72 9.56 -1.69 -5.83
N ARG A 73 10.26 -0.72 -5.25
CA ARG A 73 9.65 0.26 -4.32
C ARG A 73 8.55 1.10 -4.99
N VAL A 74 8.73 1.48 -6.25
CA VAL A 74 7.72 2.24 -7.00
C VAL A 74 6.49 1.38 -7.29
N MET A 75 6.67 0.12 -7.71
CA MET A 75 5.55 -0.78 -8.04
C MET A 75 4.76 -1.22 -6.81
N VAL A 76 5.43 -1.58 -5.72
CA VAL A 76 4.76 -1.90 -4.45
C VAL A 76 3.97 -0.69 -3.93
N LYS A 77 4.43 0.54 -4.19
CA LYS A 77 3.65 1.75 -3.89
C LYS A 77 2.40 1.91 -4.77
N LYS A 78 2.37 1.39 -6.00
CA LYS A 78 1.21 1.46 -6.90
C LYS A 78 0.19 0.34 -6.64
N LEU A 79 0.64 -0.83 -6.17
CA LEU A 79 -0.23 -1.94 -5.74
C LEU A 79 -1.17 -1.56 -4.57
N LYS A 80 -0.97 -0.40 -3.93
CA LYS A 80 -1.84 0.20 -2.90
C LYS A 80 -3.32 0.33 -3.26
N TYR A 81 -3.70 0.10 -4.52
CA TYR A 81 -5.06 0.31 -5.02
C TYR A 81 -5.82 -0.96 -5.46
N LEU A 82 -5.26 -2.18 -5.29
CA LEU A 82 -5.89 -3.41 -5.83
C LEU A 82 -6.52 -4.38 -4.81
N GLU A 83 -6.55 -4.08 -3.51
CA GLU A 83 -7.25 -4.95 -2.52
C GLU A 83 -8.79 -4.76 -2.53
N GLY A 84 -9.38 -4.46 -3.70
CA GLY A 84 -10.64 -3.71 -3.79
C GLY A 84 -11.94 -4.47 -4.03
N PHE A 85 -12.01 -5.79 -3.81
CA PHE A 85 -13.34 -6.44 -3.76
C PHE A 85 -13.83 -6.47 -2.32
N LEU A 86 -14.61 -5.46 -1.95
CA LEU A 86 -15.39 -5.47 -0.71
C LEU A 86 -16.72 -6.16 -1.00
N PRO A 87 -16.91 -7.44 -0.60
CA PRO A 87 -18.19 -8.11 -0.73
C PRO A 87 -19.23 -7.37 0.12
N ILE A 88 -20.17 -6.70 -0.56
CA ILE A 88 -21.29 -6.00 0.07
C ILE A 88 -22.52 -6.89 0.00
N CYS A 89 -23.23 -7.04 1.11
CA CYS A 89 -24.51 -7.74 1.11
C CYS A 89 -25.53 -6.94 0.29
N ALA A 90 -26.12 -7.55 -0.75
CA ALA A 90 -27.11 -6.89 -1.60
C ALA A 90 -28.37 -6.43 -0.85
N SER A 91 -28.69 -7.06 0.28
CA SER A 91 -29.88 -6.74 1.08
C SER A 91 -29.61 -5.66 2.13
N CYS A 92 -28.63 -5.89 3.02
CA CYS A 92 -28.40 -5.03 4.18
C CYS A 92 -27.20 -4.08 4.03
N LYS A 93 -26.47 -4.13 2.90
CA LYS A 93 -25.29 -3.32 2.59
C LYS A 93 -24.12 -3.43 3.58
N LYS A 94 -24.13 -4.43 4.46
CA LYS A 94 -22.98 -4.77 5.31
C LYS A 94 -21.80 -5.22 4.45
N ILE A 95 -20.59 -4.95 4.90
CA ILE A 95 -19.34 -5.40 4.27
C ILE A 95 -18.88 -6.67 4.98
N ARG A 96 -18.45 -7.69 4.21
CA ARG A 96 -17.78 -8.86 4.78
C ARG A 96 -16.28 -8.58 4.93
N ASP A 97 -15.75 -8.75 6.12
CA ASP A 97 -14.31 -8.68 6.38
C ASP A 97 -13.57 -9.96 5.90
N ASP A 98 -12.25 -9.93 5.99
CA ASP A 98 -11.39 -11.08 5.65
C ASP A 98 -11.59 -12.28 6.62
N ALA A 99 -12.14 -12.04 7.82
CA ALA A 99 -12.47 -13.07 8.81
C ALA A 99 -13.86 -13.69 8.59
N GLY A 100 -14.63 -13.20 7.61
CA GLY A 100 -15.98 -13.68 7.29
C GLY A 100 -17.11 -13.02 8.08
N ASN A 101 -16.83 -12.04 8.93
CA ASN A 101 -17.83 -11.29 9.70
C ASN A 101 -18.49 -10.20 8.86
N TRP A 102 -19.75 -9.89 9.18
CA TRP A 102 -20.52 -8.83 8.54
C TRP A 102 -20.65 -7.62 9.44
N GLN A 103 -20.08 -6.50 9.04
CA GLN A 103 -20.11 -5.24 9.78
C GLN A 103 -20.73 -4.11 8.95
N GLN A 104 -21.16 -3.03 9.62
CA GLN A 104 -21.70 -1.87 8.90
C GLN A 104 -20.62 -1.21 8.03
N MET A 105 -21.04 -0.60 6.92
CA MET A 105 -20.12 0.00 5.96
C MET A 105 -19.36 1.17 6.57
N GLU A 106 -20.04 1.97 7.38
CA GLU A 106 -19.52 3.13 8.09
C GLU A 106 -18.43 2.72 9.08
N GLU A 107 -18.67 1.63 9.82
CA GLU A 107 -17.72 1.03 10.76
C GLU A 107 -16.51 0.47 10.00
N TYR A 108 -16.75 -0.32 8.93
CA TYR A 108 -15.69 -0.90 8.11
C TYR A 108 -14.75 0.13 7.48
N ILE A 109 -15.32 1.22 6.95
CA ILE A 109 -14.56 2.29 6.31
C ILE A 109 -13.93 3.19 7.38
N GLY A 110 -14.62 3.46 8.49
CA GLY A 110 -14.08 4.24 9.61
C GLY A 110 -12.85 3.59 10.26
N ASP A 111 -12.86 2.26 10.43
CA ASP A 111 -11.72 1.53 11.00
C ASP A 111 -10.49 1.53 10.08
N ARG A 112 -10.73 1.59 8.76
CA ARG A 112 -9.68 1.44 7.74
C ARG A 112 -9.32 2.75 7.03
N SER A 113 -9.96 3.87 7.37
CA SER A 113 -9.72 5.17 6.76
C SER A 113 -9.93 6.32 7.75
N GLU A 114 -9.37 7.49 7.46
CA GLU A 114 -9.57 8.69 8.27
C GLU A 114 -10.94 9.38 8.00
N ALA A 115 -11.88 8.68 7.33
CA ALA A 115 -13.18 9.24 6.97
C ALA A 115 -14.10 9.40 8.18
N LYS A 116 -14.74 10.57 8.31
CA LYS A 116 -15.79 10.83 9.31
C LYS A 116 -17.15 10.84 8.62
N PHE A 117 -18.06 9.99 9.09
CA PHE A 117 -19.43 9.94 8.60
C PHE A 117 -20.34 10.86 9.41
N SER A 118 -21.16 11.64 8.71
CA SER A 118 -22.30 12.35 9.30
C SER A 118 -23.59 11.83 8.68
N HIS A 119 -24.67 11.86 9.45
CA HIS A 119 -25.98 11.43 8.96
C HIS A 119 -26.71 12.63 8.35
N GLY A 120 -27.11 12.51 7.09
CA GLY A 120 -27.88 13.52 6.37
C GLY A 120 -28.98 12.87 5.53
N ILE A 121 -30.04 13.63 5.25
CA ILE A 121 -31.14 13.20 4.37
C ILE A 121 -31.00 13.90 3.01
N CYS A 122 -30.97 13.13 1.93
CA CYS A 122 -30.93 13.74 0.60
C CYS A 122 -32.30 14.36 0.24
N PRO A 123 -32.35 15.37 -0.67
CA PRO A 123 -33.60 16.06 -1.00
C PRO A 123 -34.71 15.15 -1.53
N SER A 124 -34.36 14.06 -2.23
CA SER A 124 -35.33 13.09 -2.73
C SER A 124 -35.94 12.23 -1.61
N CYS A 125 -35.15 11.84 -0.61
CA CYS A 125 -35.66 11.15 0.58
C CYS A 125 -36.50 12.08 1.46
N ALA A 126 -36.08 13.34 1.61
CA ALA A 126 -36.86 14.34 2.35
C ALA A 126 -38.26 14.54 1.73
N LYS A 127 -38.37 14.61 0.39
CA LYS A 127 -39.66 14.69 -0.31
C LYS A 127 -40.58 13.49 -0.10
N LYS A 128 -40.01 12.31 0.09
CA LYS A 128 -40.78 11.08 0.31
C LYS A 128 -41.22 10.92 1.77
N LEU A 129 -40.32 11.20 2.70
CA LEU A 129 -40.55 11.00 4.15
C LEU A 129 -41.29 12.18 4.78
N TYR A 130 -41.10 13.39 4.25
CA TYR A 130 -41.68 14.63 4.76
C TYR A 130 -42.27 15.48 3.63
N PRO A 131 -43.23 14.96 2.85
CA PRO A 131 -43.84 15.70 1.75
C PRO A 131 -44.46 17.03 2.22
N ASP A 132 -45.03 17.05 3.43
CA ASP A 132 -45.75 18.20 3.98
C ASP A 132 -44.81 19.31 4.51
N LEU A 133 -43.56 19.01 4.85
CA LEU A 133 -42.59 20.02 5.29
C LEU A 133 -42.02 20.84 4.12
N ILE A 134 -42.11 20.35 2.89
CA ILE A 134 -41.49 20.97 1.71
C ILE A 134 -42.41 22.03 1.07
N LEU A 135 -43.63 22.19 1.57
CA LEU A 135 -44.65 23.06 0.97
C LEU A 135 -44.78 24.46 1.56
N ASP A 136 -43.82 24.94 2.38
CA ASP A 136 -43.93 26.29 2.93
C ASP A 136 -42.57 27.03 2.97
N PRO A 137 -42.13 27.63 1.85
CA PRO A 137 -40.92 28.46 1.83
C PRO A 137 -40.99 29.67 2.77
N ASP A 138 -42.17 30.03 3.28
CA ASP A 138 -42.36 31.15 4.19
C ASP A 138 -42.14 30.80 5.67
N ARG A 139 -42.18 29.51 6.07
CA ARG A 139 -41.88 29.10 7.46
C ARG A 139 -40.39 29.09 7.80
N LEU A 140 -39.52 28.83 6.83
CA LEU A 140 -38.06 28.80 7.03
C LEU A 140 -37.45 30.21 7.18
N ARG A 141 -38.17 31.26 6.74
CA ARG A 141 -37.78 32.66 6.95
C ARG A 141 -38.03 33.17 8.38
N GLY A 142 -38.82 32.45 9.18
CA GLY A 142 -39.22 32.88 10.54
C GLY A 142 -38.31 32.43 11.68
N GLN A 143 -37.37 31.50 11.45
CA GLN A 143 -36.50 30.94 12.51
C GLN A 143 -35.18 31.70 12.69
N GLY A 144 -35.17 32.99 12.36
CA GLY A 144 -34.09 33.92 12.64
C GLY A 144 -34.52 35.02 13.61
N LYS A 145 -34.92 34.68 14.84
CA LYS A 145 -34.93 35.67 15.94
C LYS A 145 -33.91 35.24 16.99
N PRO A 146 -32.87 36.04 17.25
CA PRO A 146 -31.98 35.79 18.37
C PRO A 146 -32.79 36.00 19.66
N SER A 147 -32.92 34.92 20.44
CA SER A 147 -33.30 35.04 21.85
C SER A 147 -32.08 35.52 22.63
N SER A 148 -32.01 36.83 22.89
CA SER A 148 -31.63 37.35 24.21
C SER A 148 -31.64 38.89 24.19
N LYS A 149 -32.63 39.47 24.87
CA LYS A 149 -32.48 40.77 25.52
C LYS A 149 -32.77 40.54 27.01
N ALA A 150 -31.84 41.05 27.82
CA ALA A 150 -32.02 41.59 29.16
C ALA A 150 -32.51 40.63 30.26
N THR A 151 -31.58 40.17 31.09
CA THR A 151 -31.45 40.66 32.47
C THR A 151 -29.98 40.70 32.82
#